data_AF-A0A9W7MSQ7-F1
#
_entry.id   AF-A0A9W7MSQ7-F1
#
_cell.length_a   1.000
_cell.length_b   1.000
_cell.length_c   1.000
_cell.angle_alpha   90.00
_cell.angle_beta   90.00
_cell.angle_gamma   90.00
#
_symmetry.space_group_name_H-M   'P 1'
#
loop_
_entity.id
_entity.type
_entity.pdbx_description
1 polymer ?
#
loop_
_entity_poly.entity_id
_entity_poly.type
_entity_poly.pdbx_seq_one_letter_code
_entity_poly.pdbx_strand_id
1 'polypeptide(L)'
;MNHWDSICSSIAWSVGNGLTLRLLDDVWLPSLGPLRHHTLIQAAELADVSISNLVDENGGWNIDLLASIFPSNVVSHILSTKCPEPSDQGDACVWRWSSNHTFYIKSAHNLLSESTWDSSFPIWKMI
;
A
#
# COMPACT_ATOMS: atom_id res chain seq x y z
N MET A 1 2.92 -21.31 10.10
CA MET A 1 3.50 -20.11 9.47
C MET A 1 2.44 -19.59 8.52
N ASN A 2 1.80 -18.48 8.87
CA ASN A 2 0.54 -18.09 8.26
C ASN A 2 0.83 -17.53 6.86
N HIS A 3 0.36 -18.22 5.82
CA HIS A 3 0.58 -17.83 4.43
C HIS A 3 0.07 -16.40 4.12
N TRP A 4 -0.87 -15.91 4.92
CA TRP A 4 -1.39 -14.54 4.87
C TRP A 4 -0.33 -13.46 5.14
N ASP A 5 0.51 -13.65 6.16
CA ASP A 5 1.59 -12.69 6.49
C ASP A 5 2.59 -12.57 5.33
N SER A 6 2.83 -13.68 4.63
CA SER A 6 3.74 -13.71 3.48
C SER A 6 3.16 -12.93 2.29
N ILE A 7 1.85 -12.98 2.06
CA ILE A 7 1.18 -12.25 0.97
C ILE A 7 1.13 -10.74 1.29
N CYS A 8 0.78 -10.37 2.51
CA CYS A 8 0.77 -8.97 2.94
C CYS A 8 2.16 -8.32 2.84
N SER A 9 3.23 -9.09 3.11
CA SER A 9 4.61 -8.60 2.94
C SER A 9 5.02 -8.33 1.48
N SER A 10 4.31 -8.91 0.52
CA SER A 10 4.55 -8.78 -0.93
C SER A 10 3.61 -7.81 -1.63
N ILE A 11 2.82 -7.05 -0.89
CA ILE A 11 1.90 -6.04 -1.43
C ILE A 11 2.44 -4.64 -1.11
N ALA A 12 2.36 -3.74 -2.09
CA ALA A 12 2.63 -2.32 -1.95
C ALA A 12 1.53 -1.51 -2.66
N TRP A 13 1.49 -0.20 -2.41
CA TRP A 13 0.59 0.72 -3.08
C TRP A 13 1.36 1.60 -4.06
N SER A 14 0.85 1.72 -5.27
CA SER A 14 1.28 2.72 -6.24
C SER A 14 0.43 3.97 -6.05
N VAL A 15 1.08 5.10 -5.87
CA VAL A 15 0.45 6.41 -5.79
C VAL A 15 -0.16 6.74 -7.15
N GLY A 16 -1.47 7.02 -7.18
CA GLY A 16 -2.21 7.49 -8.34
C GLY A 16 -2.74 8.89 -8.07
N ASN A 17 -4.06 9.03 -7.97
CA ASN A 17 -4.69 10.30 -7.56
C ASN A 17 -4.46 10.67 -6.08
N GLY A 18 -3.97 9.74 -5.26
CA GLY A 18 -3.61 9.97 -3.88
C GLY A 18 -4.79 10.18 -2.94
N LEU A 19 -6.00 9.69 -3.26
CA LEU A 19 -7.20 9.91 -2.46
C LEU A 19 -7.56 8.75 -1.52
N THR A 20 -7.14 7.53 -1.84
CA THR A 20 -7.53 6.30 -1.13
C THR A 20 -6.39 5.70 -0.31
N LEU A 21 -5.17 6.01 -0.70
CA LEU A 21 -3.95 5.56 -0.04
C LEU A 21 -3.79 6.27 1.31
N ARG A 22 -3.64 5.48 2.37
CA ARG A 22 -3.40 5.99 3.73
C ARG A 22 -1.92 6.30 3.91
N LEU A 23 -1.61 7.58 4.03
CA LEU A 23 -0.25 8.12 4.08
C LEU A 23 0.71 7.34 5.01
N LEU A 24 0.25 6.99 6.21
CA LEU A 24 1.09 6.38 7.25
C LEU A 24 1.05 4.87 7.31
N ASP A 25 -0.06 4.26 6.91
CA ASP A 25 -0.34 2.85 7.17
C ASP A 25 -0.13 1.95 5.95
N ASP A 26 -0.36 2.50 4.76
CA ASP A 26 -0.17 1.74 3.54
C ASP A 26 1.31 1.73 3.13
N VAL A 27 1.76 0.60 2.59
CA VAL A 27 3.15 0.44 2.14
C VAL A 27 3.27 0.97 0.71
N TRP A 28 3.54 2.27 0.56
CA TRP A 28 3.76 2.91 -0.75
C TRP A 28 5.22 3.29 -1.00
N LEU A 29 6.06 3.18 0.03
CA LEU A 29 7.52 3.25 -0.07
C LEU A 29 8.13 1.89 0.31
N PRO A 30 8.38 0.99 -0.66
CA PRO A 30 8.83 -0.37 -0.37
C PRO A 30 10.11 -0.45 0.46
N SER A 31 11.03 0.51 0.29
CA SER A 31 12.29 0.57 1.05
C SER A 31 12.08 0.87 2.54
N LEU A 32 10.99 1.52 2.92
CA LEU A 32 10.73 1.97 4.29
C LEU A 32 9.59 1.20 4.97
N GLY A 33 8.60 0.74 4.21
CA GLY A 33 7.37 0.19 4.79
C GLY A 33 6.40 1.29 5.23
N PRO A 34 5.52 1.02 6.21
CA PRO A 34 4.58 2.01 6.74
C PRO A 34 5.30 3.18 7.41
N LEU A 35 4.85 4.41 7.14
CA LEU A 35 5.51 5.63 7.63
C LEU A 35 5.10 6.05 9.05
N ARG A 36 4.15 5.36 9.68
CA ARG A 36 3.67 5.66 11.05
C ARG A 36 4.79 5.82 12.09
N HIS A 37 5.89 5.09 11.95
CA HIS A 37 7.04 5.15 12.87
C HIS A 37 8.15 6.09 12.40
N HIS A 38 7.95 6.75 11.27
CA HIS A 38 8.90 7.64 10.61
C HIS A 38 8.49 9.11 10.70
N THR A 39 7.32 9.43 11.27
CA THR A 39 6.86 10.81 11.42
C THR A 39 7.58 11.52 12.57
N LEU A 40 7.84 12.81 12.40
CA LEU A 40 8.34 13.71 13.44
C LEU A 40 7.21 14.22 14.34
N ILE A 41 5.99 14.21 13.84
CA ILE A 41 4.76 14.61 14.55
C ILE A 41 3.92 13.39 14.97
N GLN A 42 2.88 13.62 15.77
CA GLN A 42 2.02 12.54 16.22
C GLN A 42 1.22 11.98 15.04
N ALA A 43 1.20 10.65 14.89
CA ALA A 43 0.46 9.98 13.82
C ALA A 43 -1.05 10.32 13.81
N ALA A 44 -1.62 10.68 14.97
CA ALA A 44 -3.00 11.13 15.08
C ALA A 44 -3.28 12.44 14.33
N GLU A 45 -2.29 13.32 14.22
CA GLU A 45 -2.39 14.59 13.48
C GLU A 45 -2.44 14.38 11.96
N LEU A 46 -2.05 13.18 11.50
CA LEU A 46 -1.99 12.79 10.08
C LEU A 46 -3.06 11.76 9.71
N ALA A 47 -3.95 11.39 10.63
CA ALA A 47 -4.92 10.32 10.41
C ALA A 47 -5.85 10.60 9.21
N ASP A 48 -6.21 11.87 9.02
CA ASP A 48 -7.09 12.33 7.93
C ASP A 48 -6.32 13.04 6.80
N VAL A 49 -4.98 13.03 6.86
CA VAL A 49 -4.14 13.69 5.85
C VAL A 49 -3.97 12.75 4.67
N SER A 50 -4.61 13.13 3.57
CA SER A 50 -4.43 12.52 2.26
C SER A 50 -3.04 12.83 1.70
N ILE A 51 -2.44 11.88 0.98
CA ILE A 51 -1.15 12.09 0.30
C ILE A 51 -1.25 13.19 -0.77
N SER A 52 -2.44 13.38 -1.38
CA SER A 52 -2.73 14.50 -2.28
C SER A 52 -2.57 15.88 -1.64
N ASN A 53 -2.73 15.98 -0.31
CA ASN A 53 -2.57 17.24 0.42
C ASN A 53 -1.10 17.63 0.62
N LEU A 54 -0.17 16.73 0.27
CA LEU A 54 1.27 16.96 0.34
C LEU A 54 1.85 17.49 -0.99
N VAL A 55 0.98 17.79 -1.95
CA VAL A 55 1.32 18.37 -3.26
C VAL A 55 1.17 19.89 -3.21
N ASP A 56 2.06 20.61 -3.87
CA ASP A 56 2.03 22.06 -4.01
C ASP A 56 1.07 22.50 -5.14
N GLU A 57 0.92 23.82 -5.31
CA GLU A 57 0.06 24.40 -6.35
C GLU A 57 0.56 24.13 -7.78
N ASN A 58 1.82 23.71 -7.95
CA ASN A 58 2.43 23.40 -9.23
C ASN A 58 2.30 21.90 -9.60
N GLY A 59 1.70 21.08 -8.74
CA GLY A 59 1.57 19.63 -8.93
C GLY A 59 2.83 18.84 -8.52
N GLY A 60 3.78 19.48 -7.84
CA GLY A 60 4.97 18.85 -7.27
C GLY A 60 4.84 18.57 -5.77
N TRP A 61 5.78 17.84 -5.19
CA TRP A 61 5.79 17.63 -3.73
C TRP A 61 6.05 18.93 -2.98
N ASN A 62 5.26 19.23 -1.95
CA ASN A 62 5.51 20.33 -1.04
C ASN A 62 6.63 19.95 -0.05
N ILE A 63 7.87 20.29 -0.41
CA ILE A 63 9.08 19.91 0.33
C ILE A 63 9.06 20.48 1.75
N ASP A 64 8.61 21.73 1.93
CA ASP A 64 8.58 22.39 3.24
C ASP A 64 7.59 21.69 4.19
N LEU A 65 6.40 21.33 3.68
CA LEU A 65 5.42 20.55 4.44
C LEU A 65 5.97 19.16 4.77
N LEU A 66 6.55 18.47 3.80
CA LEU A 66 7.15 17.15 4.01
C LEU A 66 8.28 17.17 5.03
N ALA A 67 9.14 18.19 5.02
CA ALA A 67 10.23 18.37 5.98
C ALA A 67 9.73 18.68 7.40
N SER A 68 8.52 19.23 7.55
CA SER A 68 7.89 19.41 8.86
C SER A 68 7.32 18.10 9.44
N ILE A 69 6.93 17.16 8.56
CA ILE A 69 6.27 15.91 8.94
C ILE A 69 7.27 14.76 9.08
N PHE A 70 8.29 14.71 8.24
CA PHE A 70 9.20 13.57 8.09
C PHE A 70 10.68 14.00 8.15
N PRO A 71 11.57 13.11 8.65
CA PRO A 71 13.00 13.35 8.60
C PRO A 71 13.52 13.30 7.16
N SER A 72 14.65 13.96 6.91
CA SER A 72 15.21 14.17 5.56
C SER A 72 15.44 12.88 4.77
N ASN A 73 15.80 11.78 5.43
CA ASN A 73 15.95 10.48 4.78
C ASN A 73 14.61 9.97 4.19
N VAL A 74 13.51 10.12 4.93
CA VAL A 74 12.17 9.71 4.48
C VAL A 74 11.68 10.63 3.38
N VAL A 75 11.86 11.95 3.53
CA VAL A 75 11.53 12.94 2.49
C VAL A 75 12.23 12.59 1.18
N SER A 76 13.52 12.22 1.21
CA SER A 76 14.23 11.84 -0.02
C SER A 76 13.62 10.63 -0.74
N HIS A 77 13.07 9.66 0.01
CA HIS A 77 12.34 8.54 -0.56
C HIS A 77 10.98 8.98 -1.14
N ILE A 78 10.25 9.86 -0.45
CA ILE A 78 8.99 10.43 -0.97
C ILE A 78 9.24 11.16 -2.29
N LEU A 79 10.27 12.01 -2.36
CA LEU A 79 10.63 12.76 -3.58
C LEU A 79 11.03 11.86 -4.75
N SER A 80 11.42 10.61 -4.49
CA SER A 80 11.72 9.62 -5.53
C SER A 80 10.46 8.97 -6.14
N THR A 81 9.28 9.23 -5.57
CA THR A 81 7.99 8.75 -6.07
C THR A 81 7.28 9.81 -6.90
N LYS A 82 6.42 9.36 -7.82
CA LYS A 82 5.55 10.26 -8.59
C LYS A 82 4.64 11.02 -7.63
N CYS A 83 4.50 12.33 -7.85
CA CYS A 83 3.50 13.14 -7.14
C CYS A 83 2.09 12.65 -7.50
N PRO A 84 1.15 12.64 -6.54
CA PRO A 84 -0.25 12.39 -6.83
C PRO A 84 -0.79 13.38 -7.86
N GLU A 85 -1.46 12.86 -8.88
CA GLU A 85 -2.05 13.69 -9.93
C GLU A 85 -3.57 13.48 -9.96
N PRO A 86 -4.41 14.52 -9.84
CA PRO A 86 -5.87 14.36 -9.82
C PRO A 86 -6.46 13.73 -11.09
N SER A 87 -5.74 13.80 -12.20
CA SER A 87 -6.09 13.23 -13.51
C SER A 87 -5.76 11.73 -13.61
N ASP A 88 -4.94 11.19 -12.71
CA ASP A 88 -4.54 9.79 -12.72
C ASP A 88 -5.70 8.87 -12.29
N GLN A 89 -5.57 7.59 -12.65
CA GLN A 89 -6.40 6.55 -12.03
C GLN A 89 -6.17 6.51 -10.50
N GLY A 90 -7.18 5.99 -9.79
CA GLY A 90 -7.11 5.82 -8.34
C GLY A 90 -5.87 5.04 -7.90
N ASP A 91 -5.50 5.19 -6.62
CA ASP A 91 -4.37 4.46 -6.06
C ASP A 91 -4.54 2.95 -6.27
N ALA A 92 -3.44 2.29 -6.64
CA ALA A 92 -3.48 0.90 -7.06
C ALA A 92 -2.64 0.03 -6.15
N CYS A 93 -3.20 -1.09 -5.73
CA CYS A 93 -2.46 -2.15 -5.06
C CYS A 93 -1.56 -2.87 -6.09
N VAL A 94 -0.25 -2.79 -5.89
CA VAL A 94 0.77 -3.40 -6.74
C VAL A 94 1.53 -4.49 -6.00
N TRP A 95 1.93 -5.53 -6.73
CA TRP A 95 2.76 -6.58 -6.16
C TRP A 95 4.21 -6.10 -6.04
N ARG A 96 4.73 -6.12 -4.82
CA ARG A 96 6.15 -5.98 -4.52
C ARG A 96 6.84 -7.23 -5.03
N TRP A 97 7.90 -7.05 -5.81
CA TRP A 97 8.72 -8.13 -6.38
C TRP A 97 8.97 -9.22 -5.33
N SER A 98 8.31 -10.36 -5.51
CA SER A 98 8.67 -11.56 -4.76
C SER A 98 10.08 -11.93 -5.16
N SER A 99 10.94 -12.30 -4.20
CA SER A 99 12.33 -12.71 -4.45
C SER A 99 12.44 -13.83 -5.50
N ASN A 100 11.37 -14.60 -5.71
CA ASN A 100 11.29 -15.66 -6.72
C ASN A 100 10.75 -15.23 -8.10
N HIS A 101 10.34 -13.97 -8.31
CA HIS A 101 9.80 -13.47 -9.59
C HIS A 101 8.65 -14.31 -10.19
N THR A 102 8.00 -15.18 -9.41
CA THR A 102 7.01 -16.14 -9.92
C THR A 102 5.65 -15.88 -9.31
N PHE A 103 4.71 -15.45 -10.15
CA PHE A 103 3.29 -15.36 -9.81
C PHE A 103 2.60 -16.67 -10.25
N TYR A 104 2.00 -17.39 -9.31
CA TYR A 104 1.08 -18.47 -9.62
C TYR A 104 -0.34 -18.08 -9.18
N ILE A 105 -1.25 -17.87 -10.14
CA ILE A 105 -2.71 -17.81 -9.92
C ILE A 105 -3.18 -19.02 -9.08
N LYS A 106 -2.49 -20.14 -9.25
CA LYS A 106 -2.70 -21.40 -8.54
C LYS A 106 -2.54 -21.27 -7.01
N SER A 107 -1.65 -20.42 -6.52
CA SER A 107 -1.46 -20.21 -5.08
C SER A 107 -2.61 -19.42 -4.47
N ALA A 108 -3.10 -18.38 -5.13
CA ALA A 108 -4.28 -17.63 -4.71
C ALA A 108 -5.56 -18.48 -4.78
N HIS A 109 -5.70 -19.32 -5.82
CA HIS A 109 -6.84 -20.23 -5.97
C HIS A 109 -6.84 -21.39 -4.98
N ASN A 110 -5.68 -22.02 -4.72
CA ASN A 110 -5.57 -23.07 -3.70
C ASN A 110 -5.89 -22.53 -2.30
N LEU A 111 -5.51 -21.28 -2.00
CA LEU A 111 -5.80 -20.66 -0.71
C LEU A 111 -7.30 -20.37 -0.51
N LEU A 112 -7.99 -19.87 -1.55
CA LEU A 112 -9.44 -19.61 -1.52
C LEU A 112 -10.26 -20.90 -1.47
N SER A 113 -9.75 -21.97 -2.09
CA SER A 113 -10.40 -23.29 -2.02
C SER A 113 -10.15 -23.98 -0.68
N GLU A 114 -8.98 -23.87 -0.05
CA GLU A 114 -8.76 -24.46 1.28
C GLU A 114 -9.58 -23.78 2.40
N SER A 115 -9.85 -22.46 2.31
CA SER A 115 -10.73 -21.76 3.27
C SER A 115 -12.22 -22.04 3.08
N THR A 116 -12.62 -22.65 1.97
CA THR A 116 -14.03 -22.97 1.65
C THR A 116 -14.34 -24.46 1.72
N TRP A 117 -13.36 -25.31 2.03
CA TRP A 117 -13.59 -26.72 2.34
C TRP A 117 -13.90 -26.91 3.83
N ASP A 118 -14.95 -26.24 4.29
CA ASP A 118 -15.72 -26.76 5.42
C ASP A 118 -16.48 -27.98 4.89
N SER A 119 -16.06 -29.16 5.32
CA SER A 119 -16.49 -30.47 4.79
C SER A 119 -17.91 -30.86 5.21
N SER A 120 -18.84 -29.90 5.24
CA SER A 120 -20.19 -30.14 5.74
C SER A 120 -21.32 -29.71 4.80
N PHE A 121 -21.16 -29.62 3.48
CA PHE A 121 -22.33 -29.67 2.58
C PHE A 121 -22.03 -30.37 1.24
N PRO A 122 -22.40 -31.65 1.07
CA PRO A 122 -22.37 -32.30 -0.23
C PRO A 122 -23.54 -31.79 -1.09
N ILE A 123 -23.32 -30.69 -1.81
CA ILE A 123 -24.27 -30.15 -2.81
C ILE A 123 -24.39 -31.08 -4.04
N TRP A 124 -23.51 -32.08 -4.18
CA TRP A 124 -23.43 -32.97 -5.34
C TRP A 124 -24.42 -34.16 -5.34
N LYS A 125 -25.43 -34.18 -4.47
CA LYS A 125 -26.47 -35.23 -4.44
C LYS A 125 -27.88 -34.80 -4.89
N MET A 126 -28.05 -33.61 -5.48
CA MET A 126 -29.37 -33.18 -6.01
C MET A 126 -29.39 -33.00 -7.53
N ILE A 127 -29.04 -34.06 -8.27
CA ILE A 127 -29.47 -34.23 -9.67
C ILE A 127 -29.92 -35.68 -9.85
#